data_AF-A0A3B0SH93-F1
#
_entry.id   AF-A0A3B0SH93-F1
#
_cell.length_a   1.000
_cell.length_b   1.000
_cell.length_c   1.000
_cell.angle_alpha   90.00
_cell.angle_beta   90.00
_cell.angle_gamma   90.00
#
_symmetry.space_group_name_H-M   'P 1'
#
loop_
_entity.id
_entity.type
_entity.pdbx_description
1 polymer ?
#
loop_
_entity_poly.entity_id
_entity_poly.type
_entity_poly.pdbx_seq_one_letter_code
_entity_poly.pdbx_strand_id
1 'polypeptide(L)'
;MSKVNFSPKQQQMLRQARKLIERESAGYIEILKQHIHALATALENKDLPLAIRICHQVQSQAGTFGWPLATEISGWFKRLLGDQNTDAPDVETNALFLQSLNKIIRDDLKSESAAAVRLLQHIEGELKKQNTH
;
A
#
# COMPACT_ATOMS: atom_id res chain seq x y z
N MET A 1 -30.40 -4.34 18.02
CA MET A 1 -29.31 -3.43 17.58
C MET A 1 -29.66 -2.01 18.00
N SER A 2 -28.94 -1.45 18.97
CA SER A 2 -29.22 -0.13 19.53
C SER A 2 -28.81 0.96 18.54
N LYS A 3 -29.75 1.80 18.09
CA LYS A 3 -29.44 3.00 17.30
C LYS A 3 -28.70 3.98 18.21
N VAL A 4 -27.38 4.10 18.03
CA VAL A 4 -26.57 5.09 18.73
C VAL A 4 -27.00 6.48 18.27
N ASN A 5 -27.76 7.19 19.11
CA ASN A 5 -28.16 8.58 18.86
C ASN A 5 -27.03 9.51 19.32
N PHE A 6 -26.20 9.95 18.36
CA PHE A 6 -25.16 10.95 18.62
C PHE A 6 -25.79 12.32 18.94
N SER A 7 -25.30 12.99 19.98
CA SER A 7 -25.73 14.34 20.32
C SER A 7 -25.38 15.35 19.20
N PRO A 8 -26.07 16.50 19.09
CA PRO A 8 -25.76 17.51 18.08
C PRO A 8 -24.28 17.94 18.07
N LYS A 9 -23.67 18.01 19.26
CA LYS A 9 -22.23 18.33 19.43
C LYS A 9 -21.33 17.22 18.89
N GLN A 10 -21.66 15.95 19.15
CA GLN A 10 -20.93 14.80 18.60
C GLN A 10 -21.05 14.71 17.07
N GLN A 11 -22.24 14.99 16.52
CA GLN A 11 -22.43 15.06 15.07
C GLN A 11 -21.61 16.18 14.44
N GLN A 12 -21.51 17.34 15.10
CA GLN A 12 -20.69 18.46 14.62
C GLN A 12 -19.19 18.10 14.64
N MET A 13 -18.71 17.46 15.71
CA MET A 13 -17.33 16.96 15.80
C MET A 13 -17.02 15.93 14.72
N LEU A 14 -17.93 14.98 14.46
CA LEU A 14 -17.77 13.98 13.40
C LEU A 14 -17.75 14.63 12.00
N ARG A 15 -18.58 15.65 11.75
CA ARG A 15 -18.54 16.40 10.48
C ARG A 15 -17.24 17.17 10.31
N GLN A 16 -16.70 17.75 11.38
CA GLN A 16 -15.41 18.45 11.34
C GLN A 16 -14.25 17.48 11.11
N ALA A 17 -14.22 16.34 11.81
CA ALA A 17 -13.24 15.29 11.61
C ALA A 17 -13.28 14.75 10.17
N ARG A 18 -14.48 14.53 9.63
CA ARG A 18 -14.65 14.10 8.22
C ARG A 18 -14.13 15.13 7.23
N LYS A 19 -14.44 16.43 7.43
CA LYS A 19 -13.90 17.50 6.57
C LYS A 19 -12.38 17.62 6.65
N LEU A 20 -11.80 17.41 7.84
CA LEU A 20 -10.35 17.39 8.02
C LEU A 20 -9.75 16.21 7.25
N ILE A 21 -10.29 15.00 7.41
CA ILE A 21 -9.85 13.80 6.68
C ILE A 21 -9.99 14.00 5.16
N GLU A 22 -11.11 14.54 4.68
CA GLU A 22 -11.32 14.82 3.26
C GLU A 22 -10.30 15.84 2.72
N ARG A 23 -9.99 16.89 3.49
CA ARG A 23 -8.98 17.90 3.12
C ARG A 23 -7.57 17.32 3.08
N GLU A 24 -7.17 16.56 4.09
CA GLU A 24 -5.84 15.93 4.17
C GLU A 24 -5.70 14.80 3.14
N SER A 25 -6.79 14.10 2.81
CA SER A 25 -6.78 13.04 1.79
C SER A 25 -6.52 13.54 0.37
N ALA A 26 -6.82 14.81 0.08
CA ALA A 26 -6.66 15.39 -1.25
C ALA A 26 -5.19 15.52 -1.69
N GLY A 27 -4.24 15.63 -0.75
CA GLY A 27 -2.79 15.62 -1.05
C GLY A 27 -2.15 14.24 -0.93
N TYR A 28 -2.91 13.24 -0.49
CA TYR A 28 -2.34 11.98 -0.04
C TYR A 28 -2.05 11.00 -1.19
N ILE A 29 -2.83 11.07 -2.28
CA ILE A 29 -2.53 10.34 -3.52
C ILE A 29 -1.17 10.80 -4.08
N GLU A 30 -0.88 12.10 -4.04
CA GLU A 30 0.36 12.70 -4.52
C GLU A 30 1.55 12.29 -3.65
N ILE A 31 1.36 12.25 -2.33
CA ILE A 31 2.35 11.70 -1.39
C ILE A 31 2.62 10.21 -1.68
N LEU A 32 1.57 9.41 -1.93
CA LEU A 32 1.74 8.00 -2.29
C LEU A 32 2.47 7.81 -3.63
N LYS A 33 2.18 8.63 -4.64
CA LYS A 33 2.91 8.62 -5.91
C LYS A 33 4.39 8.93 -5.68
N GLN A 34 4.72 9.88 -4.80
CA GLN A 34 6.11 10.19 -4.43
C GLN A 34 6.78 9.00 -3.74
N HIS A 35 6.08 8.31 -2.83
CA HIS A 35 6.62 7.11 -2.18
C HIS A 35 6.86 5.98 -3.17
N ILE A 36 5.96 5.72 -4.12
CA ILE A 36 6.21 4.73 -5.17
C ILE A 36 7.44 5.11 -6.00
N HIS A 37 7.57 6.38 -6.37
CA HIS A 37 8.72 6.82 -7.15
C HIS A 37 10.02 6.63 -6.36
N ALA A 38 10.04 7.01 -5.09
CA ALA A 38 11.18 6.79 -4.20
C ALA A 38 11.49 5.29 -4.02
N LEU A 39 10.46 4.45 -3.96
CA LEU A 39 10.61 2.99 -3.88
C LEU A 39 11.26 2.43 -5.15
N ALA A 40 10.84 2.88 -6.33
CA ALA A 40 11.44 2.50 -7.59
C ALA A 40 12.94 2.85 -7.63
N THR A 41 13.28 4.09 -7.25
CA THR A 41 14.68 4.54 -7.18
C THR A 41 15.50 3.76 -6.15
N ALA A 42 14.92 3.39 -5.01
CA ALA A 42 15.61 2.57 -4.01
C ALA A 42 15.94 1.17 -4.56
N LEU A 43 15.00 0.56 -5.29
CA LEU A 43 15.20 -0.76 -5.92
C LEU A 43 16.24 -0.70 -7.04
N GLU A 44 16.22 0.34 -7.88
CA GLU A 44 17.24 0.57 -8.93
C GLU A 44 18.64 0.70 -8.35
N ASN A 45 18.77 1.36 -7.19
CA ASN A 45 20.02 1.51 -6.47
C ASN A 45 20.41 0.31 -5.60
N LYS A 46 19.60 -0.77 -5.62
CA LYS A 46 19.74 -1.95 -4.74
C LYS A 46 19.75 -1.62 -3.24
N ASP A 47 19.16 -0.50 -2.84
CA ASP A 47 19.04 -0.08 -1.45
C ASP A 47 17.78 -0.72 -0.83
N LEU A 48 17.90 -2.01 -0.48
CA LEU A 48 16.82 -2.77 0.16
C LEU A 48 16.39 -2.16 1.51
N PRO A 49 17.28 -1.69 2.40
CA PRO A 49 16.87 -1.03 3.64
C PRO A 49 15.97 0.19 3.40
N LEU A 50 16.31 1.03 2.42
CA LEU A 50 15.47 2.17 2.04
C LEU A 50 14.14 1.71 1.45
N ALA A 51 14.14 0.71 0.56
CA ALA A 51 12.93 0.16 -0.04
C ALA A 51 11.96 -0.39 1.03
N ILE A 52 12.47 -1.16 2.00
CA ILE A 52 11.72 -1.69 3.15
C ILE A 52 11.09 -0.54 3.96
N ARG A 53 11.86 0.52 4.25
CA ARG A 53 11.37 1.68 4.99
C ARG A 53 10.24 2.38 4.24
N ILE A 54 10.36 2.55 2.93
CA ILE A 54 9.33 3.19 2.11
C ILE A 54 8.06 2.30 2.07
N CYS A 55 8.21 0.99 1.90
CA CYS A 55 7.08 0.05 1.99
C CYS A 55 6.36 0.13 3.34
N HIS A 56 7.09 0.28 4.45
CA HIS A 56 6.49 0.50 5.76
C HIS A 56 5.71 1.82 5.85
N GLN A 57 6.25 2.91 5.27
CA GLN A 57 5.56 4.21 5.23
C GLN A 57 4.26 4.13 4.43
N VAL A 58 4.29 3.53 3.24
CA VAL A 58 3.09 3.31 2.42
C VAL A 58 2.07 2.46 3.16
N GLN A 59 2.50 1.36 3.81
CA GLN A 59 1.63 0.50 4.61
C GLN A 59 0.93 1.28 5.73
N SER A 60 1.68 2.03 6.54
CA SER A 60 1.15 2.77 7.68
C SER A 60 0.16 3.86 7.25
N GLN A 61 0.51 4.59 6.20
CA GLN A 61 -0.31 5.68 5.73
C GLN A 61 -1.57 5.13 5.02
N ALA A 62 -1.45 4.12 4.15
CA ALA A 62 -2.60 3.45 3.52
C ALA A 62 -3.58 2.88 4.55
N GLY A 63 -3.07 2.31 5.65
CA GLY A 63 -3.90 1.83 6.75
C GLY A 63 -4.68 2.94 7.44
N THR A 64 -4.06 4.11 7.63
CA THR A 64 -4.68 5.29 8.25
C THR A 64 -5.87 5.82 7.44
N PHE A 65 -5.78 5.76 6.11
CA PHE A 65 -6.83 6.25 5.21
C PHE A 65 -7.84 5.17 4.78
N GLY A 66 -7.75 3.96 5.36
CA GLY A 66 -8.70 2.89 5.08
C GLY A 66 -8.54 2.26 3.70
N TRP A 67 -7.31 2.13 3.22
CA TRP A 67 -6.97 1.50 1.93
C TRP A 67 -6.35 0.12 2.15
N PRO A 68 -7.19 -0.91 2.39
CA PRO A 68 -6.72 -2.21 2.83
C PRO A 68 -5.78 -2.87 1.81
N LEU A 69 -6.06 -2.72 0.51
CA LEU A 69 -5.25 -3.35 -0.52
C LEU A 69 -3.82 -2.79 -0.60
N ALA A 70 -3.68 -1.46 -0.61
CA ALA A 70 -2.37 -0.81 -0.58
C ALA A 70 -1.62 -1.17 0.72
N THR A 71 -2.34 -1.27 1.84
CA THR A 71 -1.78 -1.70 3.13
C THR A 71 -1.20 -3.11 3.05
N GLU A 72 -1.96 -4.07 2.53
CA GLU A 72 -1.53 -5.46 2.41
C GLU A 72 -0.35 -5.60 1.45
N ILE A 73 -0.45 -5.07 0.23
CA ILE A 73 0.60 -5.21 -0.78
C ILE A 73 1.90 -4.58 -0.32
N SER A 74 1.87 -3.40 0.30
CA SER A 74 3.08 -2.79 0.86
C SER A 74 3.64 -3.58 2.04
N GLY A 75 2.79 -4.18 2.88
CA GLY A 75 3.22 -5.07 3.95
C GLY A 75 3.85 -6.36 3.44
N TRP A 76 3.37 -6.90 2.33
CA TRP A 76 3.91 -8.11 1.71
C TRP A 76 5.21 -7.80 0.99
N PHE A 77 5.27 -6.70 0.26
CA PHE A 77 6.48 -6.26 -0.40
C PHE A 77 7.60 -6.00 0.61
N LYS A 78 7.27 -5.38 1.75
CA LYS A 78 8.21 -5.19 2.87
C LYS A 78 8.80 -6.51 3.37
N ARG A 79 7.98 -7.55 3.52
CA ARG A 79 8.44 -8.88 3.97
C ARG A 79 9.34 -9.52 2.93
N LEU A 80 8.91 -9.52 1.67
CA LEU A 80 9.69 -10.03 0.54
C LEU A 80 11.07 -9.37 0.45
N LEU A 81 11.14 -8.04 0.53
CA LEU A 81 12.40 -7.31 0.51
C LEU A 81 13.28 -7.61 1.71
N GLY A 82 12.68 -7.91 2.87
CA GLY A 82 13.39 -8.33 4.08
C GLY A 82 14.01 -9.72 3.97
N ASP A 83 13.45 -10.59 3.13
CA ASP A 83 13.93 -11.95 2.89
C ASP A 83 14.94 -12.03 1.72
N GLN A 84 15.11 -10.94 0.96
CA GLN A 84 16.06 -10.88 -0.17
C GLN A 84 17.50 -10.64 0.27
N ASN A 85 18.44 -11.22 -0.50
CA ASN A 85 19.85 -10.87 -0.38
C ASN A 85 20.13 -9.54 -1.11
N THR A 86 20.73 -8.59 -0.40
CA THR A 86 21.14 -7.26 -0.93
C THR A 86 22.00 -7.33 -2.19
N ASP A 87 22.82 -8.38 -2.34
CA ASP A 87 23.74 -8.50 -3.47
C ASP A 87 23.08 -9.02 -4.76
N ALA A 88 21.92 -9.70 -4.64
CA ALA A 88 21.18 -10.29 -5.75
C ALA A 88 19.66 -10.17 -5.53
N PRO A 89 19.10 -8.94 -5.54
CA PRO A 89 17.66 -8.75 -5.38
C PRO A 89 16.87 -9.31 -6.56
N ASP A 90 15.70 -9.89 -6.28
CA ASP A 90 14.81 -10.46 -7.30
C ASP A 90 14.08 -9.34 -8.05
N VAL A 91 14.69 -8.92 -9.16
CA VAL A 91 14.24 -7.78 -9.97
C VAL A 91 12.84 -8.00 -10.55
N GLU A 92 12.51 -9.24 -10.97
CA GLU A 92 11.23 -9.54 -11.58
C GLU A 92 10.09 -9.44 -10.57
N THR A 93 10.27 -10.08 -9.40
CA THR A 93 9.28 -10.00 -8.33
C THR A 93 9.15 -8.57 -7.81
N ASN A 94 10.26 -7.83 -7.66
CA ASN A 94 10.24 -6.43 -7.25
C ASN A 94 9.47 -5.54 -8.25
N ALA A 95 9.65 -5.77 -9.55
CA ALA A 95 8.92 -5.05 -10.59
C ALA A 95 7.41 -5.33 -10.55
N LEU A 96 7.00 -6.58 -10.31
CA LEU A 96 5.59 -6.96 -10.18
C LEU A 96 4.91 -6.23 -9.02
N PHE A 97 5.54 -6.18 -7.85
CA PHE A 97 5.02 -5.44 -6.70
C PHE A 97 4.95 -3.93 -6.94
N LEU A 98 5.95 -3.35 -7.60
CA LEU A 98 5.96 -1.94 -7.93
C LEU A 98 4.84 -1.58 -8.93
N GLN A 99 4.66 -2.37 -9.99
CA GLN A 99 3.58 -2.19 -10.97
C GLN A 99 2.21 -2.31 -10.31
N SER A 100 2.06 -3.27 -9.40
CA SER A 100 0.85 -3.48 -8.61
C SER A 100 0.47 -2.24 -7.80
N LEU A 101 1.41 -1.69 -7.03
CA LEU A 101 1.20 -0.49 -6.24
C LEU A 101 0.86 0.72 -7.13
N ASN A 102 1.57 0.87 -8.25
CA ASN A 102 1.31 1.93 -9.22
C ASN A 102 -0.10 1.85 -9.81
N LYS A 103 -0.56 0.64 -10.15
CA LYS A 103 -1.89 0.41 -10.70
C LYS A 103 -2.98 0.79 -9.71
N ILE A 104 -2.83 0.36 -8.46
CA ILE A 104 -3.80 0.64 -7.39
C ILE A 104 -3.94 2.14 -7.12
N ILE A 105 -2.84 2.88 -7.20
CA ILE A 105 -2.84 4.33 -6.98
C ILE A 105 -3.33 5.12 -8.20
N ARG A 106 -3.14 4.58 -9.42
CA ARG A 106 -3.65 5.19 -10.66
C ARG A 106 -5.14 4.95 -10.91
N ASP A 107 -5.64 3.76 -10.63
CA ASP A 107 -7.01 3.33 -10.96
C ASP A 107 -8.06 3.82 -9.94
N ASP A 108 -7.70 4.82 -9.11
CA ASP A 108 -8.46 5.37 -7.99
C ASP A 108 -8.82 4.32 -6.93
N LEU A 109 -8.26 4.48 -5.72
CA LEU A 109 -8.29 3.53 -4.58
C LEU A 109 -9.70 3.11 -4.11
N LYS A 110 -10.76 3.66 -4.73
CA LYS A 110 -12.18 3.39 -4.46
C LYS A 110 -12.75 2.17 -5.18
N SER A 111 -12.12 1.68 -6.25
CA SER A 111 -12.47 0.39 -6.86
C SER A 111 -11.17 -0.32 -7.21
N GLU A 112 -10.86 -1.54 -6.77
CA GLU A 112 -11.64 -2.73 -7.02
C GLU A 112 -11.17 -3.84 -6.08
N SER A 113 -12.10 -4.43 -5.33
CA SER A 113 -11.88 -5.67 -4.60
C SER A 113 -11.51 -6.85 -5.52
N ALA A 114 -11.82 -6.78 -6.83
CA ALA A 114 -11.65 -7.90 -7.75
C ALA A 114 -10.30 -7.90 -8.50
N ALA A 115 -9.77 -6.75 -8.93
CA ALA A 115 -8.40 -6.66 -9.45
C ALA A 115 -7.37 -6.92 -8.34
N ALA A 116 -7.66 -6.44 -7.13
CA ALA A 116 -6.96 -6.78 -5.90
C ALA A 116 -6.79 -8.29 -5.73
N VAL A 117 -7.90 -9.02 -5.64
CA VAL A 117 -7.89 -10.48 -5.42
C VAL A 117 -7.13 -11.22 -6.50
N ARG A 118 -7.28 -10.83 -7.78
CA ARG A 118 -6.53 -11.45 -8.89
C ARG A 118 -5.04 -11.20 -8.79
N LEU A 119 -4.65 -10.01 -8.37
CA LEU A 119 -3.25 -9.68 -8.15
C LEU A 119 -2.68 -10.45 -6.94
N LEU A 120 -3.43 -10.54 -5.84
CA LEU A 120 -3.02 -11.32 -4.66
C LEU A 120 -2.87 -12.81 -4.99
N GLN A 121 -3.79 -13.38 -5.78
CA GLN A 121 -3.70 -14.76 -6.27
C GLN A 121 -2.49 -14.99 -7.19
N HIS A 122 -2.14 -14.00 -8.01
CA HIS A 122 -0.97 -14.07 -8.88
C HIS A 122 0.33 -14.03 -8.07
N ILE A 123 0.45 -13.07 -7.14
CA ILE A 123 1.59 -12.96 -6.23
C ILE A 123 1.75 -14.22 -5.37
N GLU A 124 0.67 -14.75 -4.82
CA GLU A 124 0.69 -16.00 -4.05
C GLU A 124 1.13 -17.20 -4.90
N GLY A 125 0.75 -17.22 -6.19
CA GLY A 125 1.21 -18.22 -7.15
C GLY A 125 2.71 -18.17 -7.39
N GLU A 126 3.28 -16.99 -7.59
CA GLU A 126 4.73 -16.83 -7.80
C GLU A 126 5.55 -17.15 -6.54
N LEU A 127 5.08 -16.73 -5.36
CA LEU A 127 5.74 -17.05 -4.08
C LEU A 127 5.73 -18.56 -3.76
N LYS A 128 4.69 -19.30 -4.16
CA LYS A 128 4.65 -20.76 -3.98
C LYS A 128 5.64 -21.48 -4.90
N LYS A 129 5.86 -20.97 -6.12
CA LYS A 129 6.84 -21.57 -7.05
C LYS A 129 8.28 -21.46 -6.52
N GLN A 130 8.62 -20.37 -5.84
CA GLN A 130 9.96 -20.17 -5.26
C GLN A 130 10.28 -21.10 -4.06
N ASN A 131 9.28 -21.65 -3.37
CA ASN A 131 9.46 -22.54 -2.21
C ASN A 131 9.47 -24.05 -2.57
N THR A 132 9.53 -24.42 -3.85
CA THR A 132 9.47 -25.82 -4.30
C THR A 132 10.78 -26.33 -4.91
N HIS A 133 11.90 -25.64 -4.67
CA HIS A 133 13.26 -26.07 -4.99
C HIS A 133 14.15 -26.04 -3.75
#